data_AF-A0A2K6F4T1-F1
#
_entry.id   AF-A0A2K6F4T1-F1
#
_cell.length_a   1.000
_cell.length_b   1.000
_cell.length_c   1.000
_cell.angle_alpha   90.00
_cell.angle_beta   90.00
_cell.angle_gamma   90.00
#
_symmetry.space_group_name_H-M   'P 1'
#
loop_
_entity.id
_entity.type
_entity.pdbx_description
1 polymer ?
#
loop_
_entity_poly.entity_id
_entity_poly.type
_entity_poly.pdbx_seq_one_letter_code
_entity_poly.pdbx_strand_id
1 'polypeptide(L)'
;MGESNTPAAEAPFSFRSLFGLDDLKISPAVPDADEVAAQILSLLPLKFFPIIVIGIIALILALAIGLGIHFDCSGKYRCRSSFKCIELTARCDGVSDCRDGEDEYRCVRVSGQSAVLQVFAAASWRTVCSDDWKGHYTKVACAQLGFPSYVSSDNLRVSSVEEQFQEAFVSINHLLPDDKVTALHHAVYAREGCASGHVVTVKCTACGLRMGYSSRIVGGNTSTLAQWPWQVSLQFQGYHLCGGSVIAPLWVVTAAHCVYDLYLPKFWSIQVGLVSLLDSPAPSHLVEKIVYHSKYKPKRLGNDIALMKLAGPLTFDGTSGLPGGSVALRSFSENWLLVEAFL
;
A
#
# COMPACT_ATOMS: atom_id res chain seq x y z
N MET A 1 19.56 -56.61 -35.68
CA MET A 1 18.80 -55.37 -35.44
C MET A 1 18.64 -55.25 -33.95
N GLY A 2 19.29 -54.25 -33.32
CA GLY A 2 19.11 -53.85 -31.91
C GLY A 2 19.63 -54.81 -30.83
N GLU A 3 20.69 -54.43 -30.12
CA GLU A 3 20.63 -54.09 -28.69
C GLU A 3 22.00 -53.61 -28.15
N SER A 4 21.90 -52.86 -27.06
CA SER A 4 22.89 -52.11 -26.30
C SER A 4 24.17 -52.86 -25.92
N ASN A 5 25.34 -52.19 -25.98
CA ASN A 5 26.18 -51.86 -24.83
C ASN A 5 27.44 -51.07 -25.24
N THR A 6 27.84 -50.18 -24.34
CA THR A 6 28.96 -49.21 -24.37
C THR A 6 30.32 -49.79 -24.80
N PRO A 7 31.22 -48.92 -25.28
CA PRO A 7 32.52 -48.91 -24.62
C PRO A 7 33.14 -47.51 -24.40
N ALA A 8 33.87 -47.48 -23.29
CA ALA A 8 35.16 -46.82 -23.08
C ALA A 8 35.29 -45.31 -23.34
N ALA A 9 35.52 -44.62 -22.22
CA ALA A 9 36.09 -43.30 -22.11
C ALA A 9 37.41 -43.16 -22.87
N GLU A 10 37.49 -42.13 -23.72
CA GLU A 10 38.77 -41.58 -24.17
C GLU A 10 39.19 -40.45 -23.24
N ALA A 11 40.42 -40.60 -22.74
CA ALA A 11 41.03 -39.75 -21.74
C ALA A 11 41.28 -38.33 -22.28
N PRO A 12 41.14 -37.30 -21.42
CA PRO A 12 41.30 -35.91 -21.83
C PRO A 12 42.75 -35.56 -22.17
N PHE A 13 42.91 -34.79 -23.23
CA PHE A 13 44.16 -34.15 -23.66
C PHE A 13 44.87 -33.48 -22.47
N SER A 14 46.08 -33.96 -22.18
CA SER A 14 46.95 -33.44 -21.13
C SER A 14 47.76 -32.24 -21.64
N PHE A 15 47.52 -31.08 -21.02
CA PHE A 15 48.19 -29.80 -21.32
C PHE A 15 49.72 -29.81 -21.08
N ARG A 16 50.27 -30.85 -20.45
CA ARG A 16 51.72 -30.98 -20.18
C ARG A 16 52.56 -31.22 -21.43
N SER A 17 51.98 -31.73 -22.51
CA SER A 17 52.70 -31.97 -23.77
C SER A 17 52.95 -30.70 -24.60
N LEU A 18 52.28 -29.57 -24.32
CA LEU A 18 52.35 -28.38 -25.15
C LEU A 18 53.45 -27.38 -24.74
N PHE A 19 54.02 -27.53 -23.54
CA PHE A 19 54.96 -26.56 -22.97
C PHE A 19 56.35 -27.09 -22.64
N GLY A 20 56.68 -28.34 -22.99
CA GLY A 20 58.06 -28.86 -22.90
C GLY A 20 58.72 -28.67 -21.53
N LEU A 21 58.02 -29.08 -20.46
CA LEU A 21 58.48 -28.95 -19.07
C LEU A 21 58.73 -30.32 -18.43
N ASP A 22 59.52 -31.17 -19.07
CA ASP A 22 59.90 -32.48 -18.52
C ASP A 22 61.10 -32.44 -17.56
N ASP A 23 61.72 -31.28 -17.32
CA ASP A 23 62.90 -31.17 -16.45
C ASP A 23 62.85 -30.00 -15.46
N LEU A 24 61.77 -29.90 -14.67
CA LEU A 24 61.76 -29.03 -13.49
C LEU A 24 61.44 -29.84 -12.22
N LYS A 25 62.52 -30.31 -11.61
CA LYS A 25 62.59 -31.00 -10.33
C LYS A 25 62.16 -30.02 -9.22
N ILE A 26 60.90 -30.11 -8.80
CA ILE A 26 60.37 -29.36 -7.66
C ILE A 26 60.98 -29.95 -6.37
N SER A 27 61.81 -29.18 -5.69
CA SER A 27 62.10 -29.37 -4.26
C SER A 27 61.10 -28.53 -3.45
N PRO A 28 60.52 -29.03 -2.34
CA PRO A 28 59.47 -28.33 -1.64
C PRO A 28 60.07 -27.28 -0.70
N ALA A 29 60.01 -26.01 -1.08
CA ALA A 29 60.08 -24.92 -0.13
C ALA A 29 58.71 -24.25 -0.12
N VAL A 30 57.95 -24.49 0.94
CA VAL A 30 56.71 -23.76 1.23
C VAL A 30 57.13 -22.33 1.58
N PRO A 31 56.77 -21.30 0.79
CA PRO A 31 56.96 -19.92 1.25
C PRO A 31 55.86 -19.63 2.26
N ASP A 32 56.27 -19.06 3.39
CA ASP A 32 55.39 -18.64 4.47
C ASP A 32 54.36 -17.63 3.93
N ALA A 33 53.08 -17.77 4.28
CA ALA A 33 52.02 -16.90 3.77
C ALA A 33 52.26 -15.43 4.14
N ASP A 34 52.99 -15.21 5.23
CA ASP A 34 53.38 -13.90 5.74
C ASP A 34 54.52 -13.26 4.91
N GLU A 35 55.37 -14.07 4.24
CA GLU A 35 56.47 -13.59 3.41
C GLU A 35 55.98 -13.13 2.03
N VAL A 36 55.00 -13.84 1.46
CA VAL A 36 54.32 -13.43 0.22
C VAL A 36 53.48 -12.17 0.44
N ALA A 37 52.80 -12.05 1.59
CA ALA A 37 52.08 -10.83 1.96
C ALA A 37 53.04 -9.63 2.12
N ALA A 38 54.21 -9.83 2.75
CA ALA A 38 55.23 -8.79 2.91
C ALA A 38 55.90 -8.38 1.58
N GLN A 39 56.14 -9.32 0.67
CA GLN A 39 56.68 -9.03 -0.68
C GLN A 39 55.67 -8.29 -1.56
N ILE A 40 54.38 -8.62 -1.49
CA ILE A 40 53.33 -7.87 -2.21
C ILE A 40 53.20 -6.44 -1.63
N LEU A 41 53.37 -6.28 -0.32
CA LEU A 41 53.35 -4.96 0.35
C LEU A 41 54.60 -4.11 0.06
N SER A 42 55.76 -4.71 -0.23
CA SER A 42 57.00 -3.98 -0.55
C SER A 42 57.13 -3.58 -2.02
N LEU A 43 56.30 -4.12 -2.92
CA LEU A 43 56.34 -3.84 -4.35
C LEU A 43 55.38 -2.74 -4.82
N LEU A 44 54.48 -2.27 -3.95
CA LEU A 44 53.70 -1.06 -4.17
C LEU A 44 54.38 0.08 -3.41
N PRO A 45 55.11 0.99 -4.09
CA PRO A 45 55.77 2.07 -3.39
C PRO A 45 54.70 2.87 -2.65
N LEU A 46 54.88 3.13 -1.35
CA LEU A 46 54.00 3.97 -0.52
C LEU A 46 53.61 5.31 -1.19
N LYS A 47 54.42 5.77 -2.14
CA LYS A 47 54.17 6.94 -3.00
C LYS A 47 52.97 6.79 -3.96
N PHE A 48 52.62 5.58 -4.39
CA PHE A 48 51.49 5.32 -5.31
C PHE A 48 50.18 5.03 -4.57
N PHE A 49 50.23 4.70 -3.28
CA PHE A 49 49.04 4.53 -2.44
C PHE A 49 48.07 5.73 -2.49
N PRO A 50 48.50 7.00 -2.32
CA PRO A 50 47.58 8.13 -2.43
C PRO A 50 46.98 8.29 -3.83
N ILE A 51 47.72 7.93 -4.89
CA ILE A 51 47.22 8.00 -6.28
C ILE A 51 46.13 6.95 -6.51
N ILE A 52 46.32 5.73 -6.00
CA ILE A 52 45.32 4.66 -6.07
C ILE A 52 44.06 5.05 -5.29
N VAL A 53 44.21 5.63 -4.09
CA VAL A 53 43.07 6.10 -3.28
C VAL A 53 42.30 7.22 -3.99
N ILE A 54 42.99 8.20 -4.59
CA ILE A 54 42.33 9.27 -5.37
C ILE A 54 41.61 8.70 -6.59
N GLY A 55 42.22 7.74 -7.30
CA GLY A 55 41.60 7.08 -8.45
C GLY A 55 40.34 6.29 -8.07
N ILE A 56 40.36 5.59 -6.94
CA ILE A 56 39.18 4.87 -6.40
C ILE A 56 38.10 5.86 -5.99
N ILE A 57 38.43 6.94 -5.29
CA ILE A 57 37.47 7.99 -4.90
C ILE A 57 36.84 8.63 -6.14
N ALA A 58 37.63 8.95 -7.16
CA ALA A 58 37.14 9.50 -8.42
C ALA A 58 36.21 8.52 -9.16
N LEU A 59 36.54 7.22 -9.16
CA LEU A 59 35.68 6.18 -9.75
C LEU A 59 34.37 6.01 -8.97
N ILE A 60 34.42 6.01 -7.63
CA ILE A 60 33.23 5.95 -6.78
C ILE A 60 32.36 7.18 -7.01
N LEU A 61 32.95 8.38 -7.10
CA LEU A 61 32.22 9.61 -7.40
C LEU A 61 31.62 9.56 -8.81
N ALA A 62 32.35 9.09 -9.82
CA ALA A 62 31.83 8.94 -11.18
C ALA A 62 30.69 7.92 -11.27
N LEU A 63 30.79 6.80 -10.56
CA LEU A 63 29.72 5.80 -10.46
C LEU A 63 28.52 6.35 -9.66
N ALA A 64 28.75 7.07 -8.57
CA ALA A 64 27.70 7.67 -7.76
C ALA A 64 26.95 8.79 -8.51
N ILE A 65 27.68 9.60 -9.29
CA ILE A 65 27.10 10.63 -10.16
C ILE A 65 26.37 9.97 -11.34
N GLY A 66 26.95 8.95 -11.97
CA GLY A 66 26.32 8.21 -13.07
C GLY A 66 25.05 7.47 -12.65
N LEU A 67 25.08 6.80 -11.49
CA LEU A 67 23.90 6.19 -10.87
C LEU A 67 22.89 7.27 -10.44
N GLY A 68 23.36 8.36 -9.82
CA GLY A 68 22.52 9.47 -9.38
C GLY A 68 21.73 10.11 -10.52
N ILE A 69 22.35 10.30 -11.68
CA ILE A 69 21.71 10.84 -12.89
C ILE A 69 20.74 9.82 -13.52
N HIS A 70 21.08 8.53 -13.52
CA HIS A 70 20.17 7.48 -14.04
C HIS A 70 18.90 7.32 -13.17
N PHE A 71 18.97 7.63 -11.87
CA PHE A 71 17.83 7.54 -10.95
C PHE A 71 17.08 8.87 -10.75
N ASP A 72 17.50 9.95 -11.42
CA ASP A 72 16.85 11.25 -11.32
C ASP A 72 15.63 11.32 -12.26
N CYS A 73 14.44 11.06 -11.73
CA CYS A 73 13.17 11.23 -12.45
C CYS A 73 12.72 12.70 -12.47
N SER A 74 13.62 13.65 -12.73
CA SER A 74 13.27 15.08 -12.74
C SER A 74 12.19 15.36 -13.79
N GLY A 75 11.04 15.88 -13.34
CA GLY A 75 9.87 16.14 -14.19
C GLY A 75 9.05 14.90 -14.61
N LYS A 76 9.34 13.71 -14.08
CA LYS A 76 8.64 12.45 -14.40
C LYS A 76 8.01 11.81 -13.17
N TYR A 77 7.02 10.94 -13.37
CA TYR A 77 6.48 10.14 -12.27
C TYR A 77 7.35 8.92 -12.01
N ARG A 78 7.67 8.67 -10.75
CA ARG A 78 8.53 7.54 -10.34
C ARG A 78 7.67 6.41 -9.77
N CYS A 79 7.66 5.28 -10.47
CA CYS A 79 7.12 4.01 -10.01
C CYS A 79 7.82 3.59 -8.69
N ARG A 80 7.05 3.28 -7.64
CA ARG A 80 7.58 2.98 -6.30
C ARG A 80 8.21 1.59 -6.24
N SER A 81 7.60 0.61 -6.89
CA SER A 81 8.03 -0.79 -6.84
C SER A 81 9.22 -1.08 -7.78
N SER A 82 9.19 -0.52 -8.99
CA SER A 82 10.19 -0.80 -10.03
C SER A 82 11.28 0.27 -10.18
N PHE A 83 11.12 1.43 -9.52
CA PHE A 83 11.95 2.63 -9.73
C PHE A 83 12.00 3.13 -11.19
N LYS A 84 11.10 2.67 -12.06
CA LYS A 84 10.91 3.15 -13.43
C LYS A 84 10.38 4.59 -13.41
N CYS A 85 10.90 5.45 -14.28
CA CYS A 85 10.32 6.77 -14.51
C CYS A 85 9.36 6.71 -15.71
N ILE A 86 8.16 7.25 -15.57
CA ILE A 86 7.15 7.38 -16.64
C ILE A 86 6.81 8.86 -16.83
N GLU A 87 6.30 9.23 -18.01
CA GLU A 87 5.85 10.60 -18.25
C GLU A 87 4.71 10.99 -17.31
N LEU A 88 4.60 12.27 -16.94
CA LEU A 88 3.53 12.73 -16.04
C LEU A 88 2.13 12.54 -16.66
N THR A 89 2.03 12.50 -17.99
CA THR A 89 0.78 12.23 -18.71
C THR A 89 0.35 10.77 -18.64
N ALA A 90 1.29 9.84 -18.41
CA ALA A 90 1.05 8.41 -18.27
C ALA A 90 0.56 8.03 -16.87
N ARG A 91 0.44 9.01 -15.95
CA ARG A 91 -0.13 8.78 -14.64
C ARG A 91 -1.64 8.98 -14.70
N CYS A 92 -2.41 7.99 -14.28
CA CYS A 92 -3.88 8.03 -14.26
C CYS A 92 -4.49 8.10 -15.66
N ASP A 93 -3.89 7.42 -16.63
CA ASP A 93 -4.32 7.42 -18.03
C ASP A 93 -5.09 6.15 -18.43
N GLY A 94 -5.22 5.18 -17.53
CA GLY A 94 -5.88 3.89 -17.75
C GLY A 94 -4.99 2.79 -18.27
N VAL A 95 -3.71 3.07 -18.44
CA VAL A 95 -2.71 2.10 -18.81
C VAL A 95 -1.84 1.82 -17.59
N SER A 96 -1.58 0.55 -17.31
CA SER A 96 -0.66 0.15 -16.24
C SER A 96 0.78 0.23 -16.75
N ASP A 97 1.43 1.38 -16.66
CA ASP A 97 2.84 1.56 -17.02
C ASP A 97 3.80 1.17 -15.90
N CYS A 98 3.34 1.22 -14.65
CA CYS A 98 4.07 0.74 -13.49
C CYS A 98 3.69 -0.70 -13.12
N ARG A 99 4.52 -1.31 -12.27
CA ARG A 99 4.24 -2.65 -11.72
C ARG A 99 3.01 -2.58 -10.83
N ASP A 100 2.14 -3.58 -10.94
CA ASP A 100 0.88 -3.68 -10.18
C ASP A 100 -0.10 -2.49 -10.38
N GLY A 101 0.08 -1.71 -11.46
CA GLY A 101 -0.76 -0.55 -11.80
C GLY A 101 -0.65 0.61 -10.81
N GLU A 102 0.54 0.81 -10.20
CA GLU A 102 0.69 1.77 -9.11
C GLU A 102 0.49 3.23 -9.52
N ASP A 103 0.66 3.52 -10.80
CA ASP A 103 0.39 4.76 -11.51
C ASP A 103 -1.11 5.09 -11.62
N GLU A 104 -1.98 4.07 -11.55
CA GLU A 104 -3.44 4.20 -11.64
C GLU A 104 -4.12 4.32 -10.26
N TYR A 105 -3.35 4.27 -9.17
CA TYR A 105 -3.87 4.48 -7.82
C TYR A 105 -3.79 5.95 -7.38
N ARG A 106 -4.76 6.37 -6.56
CA ARG A 106 -4.82 7.72 -5.95
C ARG A 106 -4.85 8.86 -6.97
N CYS A 107 -5.60 8.65 -8.04
CA CYS A 107 -5.89 9.63 -9.09
C CYS A 107 -6.99 10.64 -8.73
N VAL A 108 -7.62 10.46 -7.57
CA VAL A 108 -8.68 11.31 -7.04
C VAL A 108 -8.28 11.78 -5.65
N ARG A 109 -8.54 13.06 -5.35
CA ARG A 109 -8.33 13.63 -4.02
C ARG A 109 -9.40 14.65 -3.68
N VAL A 110 -9.53 14.94 -2.39
CA VAL A 110 -10.33 16.03 -1.85
C VAL A 110 -9.37 17.06 -1.27
N SER A 111 -9.59 18.34 -1.54
CA SER A 111 -8.65 19.41 -1.15
C SER A 111 -9.39 20.69 -0.73
N GLY A 112 -8.67 21.56 -0.01
CA GLY A 112 -9.23 22.80 0.52
C GLY A 112 -10.08 22.61 1.77
N GLN A 113 -10.54 23.74 2.32
CA GLN A 113 -11.42 23.76 3.50
C GLN A 113 -12.82 23.25 3.18
N SER A 114 -13.27 23.46 1.95
CA SER A 114 -14.61 23.08 1.49
C SER A 114 -14.69 21.69 0.86
N ALA A 115 -13.65 20.86 1.01
CA ALA A 115 -13.61 19.50 0.49
C ALA A 115 -13.94 19.41 -1.01
N VAL A 116 -13.25 20.24 -1.81
CA VAL A 116 -13.40 20.29 -3.26
C VAL A 116 -12.78 19.05 -3.90
N LEU A 117 -13.52 18.42 -4.82
CA LEU A 117 -13.08 17.22 -5.52
C LEU A 117 -12.08 17.58 -6.64
N GLN A 118 -10.96 16.87 -6.67
CA GLN A 118 -9.95 17.00 -7.71
C GLN A 118 -9.56 15.65 -8.30
N VAL A 119 -9.32 15.65 -9.61
CA VAL A 119 -8.86 14.48 -10.36
C VAL A 119 -7.54 14.83 -11.03
N PHE A 120 -6.60 13.88 -11.02
CA PHE A 120 -5.36 14.01 -11.76
C PHE A 120 -5.62 13.64 -13.22
N ALA A 121 -5.49 14.59 -14.12
CA ALA A 121 -5.72 14.41 -15.55
C ALA A 121 -4.85 15.36 -16.37
N ALA A 122 -4.29 14.86 -17.48
CA ALA A 122 -3.39 15.62 -18.34
C ALA A 122 -2.20 16.24 -17.57
N ALA A 123 -1.50 15.40 -16.80
CA ALA A 123 -0.32 15.76 -16.00
C ALA A 123 -0.53 16.79 -14.87
N SER A 124 -1.77 17.19 -14.55
CA SER A 124 -2.05 18.14 -13.47
C SER A 124 -3.28 17.76 -12.64
N TRP A 125 -3.33 18.28 -11.41
CA TRP A 125 -4.53 18.20 -10.58
C TRP A 125 -5.54 19.24 -11.05
N ARG A 126 -6.77 18.80 -11.31
CA ARG A 126 -7.83 19.65 -11.84
C ARG A 126 -9.09 19.52 -11.00
N THR A 127 -9.78 20.64 -10.83
CA THR A 127 -11.01 20.74 -10.04
C THR A 127 -12.21 20.24 -10.85
N VAL A 128 -13.08 19.44 -10.23
CA VAL A 128 -14.24 18.86 -10.91
C VAL A 128 -15.40 19.84 -10.95
N CYS A 129 -15.91 20.12 -12.14
CA CYS A 129 -17.11 20.93 -12.34
C CYS A 129 -18.38 20.17 -11.95
N SER A 130 -19.39 20.89 -11.49
CA SER A 130 -20.72 20.31 -11.19
C SER A 130 -21.55 19.99 -12.44
N ASP A 131 -21.01 20.30 -13.62
CA ASP A 131 -21.68 20.07 -14.91
C ASP A 131 -21.92 18.58 -15.10
N ASP A 132 -23.19 18.19 -15.27
CA ASP A 132 -23.65 16.80 -15.44
C ASP A 132 -23.23 15.83 -14.31
N TRP A 133 -22.93 16.37 -13.13
CA TRP A 133 -22.51 15.57 -11.99
C TRP A 133 -23.70 14.85 -11.34
N LYS A 134 -23.59 13.52 -11.20
CA LYS A 134 -24.62 12.63 -10.66
C LYS A 134 -24.11 11.90 -9.42
N GLY A 135 -25.03 11.43 -8.58
CA GLY A 135 -24.69 10.70 -7.34
C GLY A 135 -23.88 9.42 -7.57
N HIS A 136 -24.02 8.77 -8.74
CA HIS A 136 -23.17 7.65 -9.13
C HIS A 136 -21.69 8.03 -9.14
N TYR A 137 -21.33 9.19 -9.69
CA TYR A 137 -19.95 9.67 -9.75
C TYR A 137 -19.41 10.02 -8.37
N THR A 138 -20.23 10.54 -7.45
CA THR A 138 -19.83 10.74 -6.06
C THR A 138 -19.51 9.41 -5.36
N LYS A 139 -20.29 8.36 -5.63
CA LYS A 139 -20.02 7.01 -5.10
C LYS A 139 -18.69 6.47 -5.62
N VAL A 140 -18.42 6.60 -6.92
CA VAL A 140 -17.14 6.22 -7.54
C VAL A 140 -15.98 7.05 -6.97
N ALA A 141 -16.15 8.36 -6.82
CA ALA A 141 -15.16 9.26 -6.23
C ALA A 141 -14.75 8.79 -4.83
N CYS A 142 -15.75 8.57 -3.97
CA CYS A 142 -15.53 8.13 -2.59
C CYS A 142 -14.91 6.73 -2.55
N ALA A 143 -15.31 5.80 -3.43
CA ALA A 143 -14.68 4.49 -3.56
C ALA A 143 -13.18 4.60 -3.88
N GLN A 144 -12.79 5.46 -4.84
CA GLN A 144 -11.38 5.70 -5.19
C GLN A 144 -10.58 6.40 -4.08
N LEU A 145 -11.25 7.16 -3.22
CA LEU A 145 -10.68 7.76 -2.01
C LEU A 145 -10.55 6.75 -0.84
N GLY A 146 -11.06 5.53 -1.01
CA GLY A 146 -11.06 4.47 0.00
C GLY A 146 -12.28 4.48 0.93
N PHE A 147 -13.30 5.28 0.59
CA PHE A 147 -14.55 5.35 1.31
C PHE A 147 -15.65 4.52 0.63
N PRO A 148 -16.53 3.90 1.41
CA PRO A 148 -17.57 2.99 0.91
C PRO A 148 -18.68 3.67 0.10
N SER A 149 -18.98 4.91 0.46
CA SER A 149 -20.12 5.69 0.01
C SER A 149 -19.88 7.15 0.40
N TYR A 150 -20.88 7.99 0.15
CA TYR A 150 -20.88 9.41 0.48
C TYR A 150 -22.07 9.78 1.38
N VAL A 151 -21.88 10.87 2.13
CA VAL A 151 -22.89 11.53 2.97
C VAL A 151 -23.61 12.60 2.17
N SER A 152 -22.85 13.48 1.51
CA SER A 152 -23.40 14.55 0.68
C SER A 152 -22.49 14.84 -0.53
N SER A 153 -23.11 15.40 -1.56
CA SER A 153 -22.48 15.92 -2.77
C SER A 153 -23.10 17.28 -3.00
N ASP A 154 -22.33 18.34 -2.76
CA ASP A 154 -22.82 19.71 -2.79
C ASP A 154 -22.12 20.49 -3.91
N ASN A 155 -22.74 21.60 -4.33
CA ASN A 155 -22.20 22.45 -5.39
C ASN A 155 -21.72 23.76 -4.78
N LEU A 156 -20.46 24.13 -5.03
CA LEU A 156 -19.85 25.35 -4.54
C LEU A 156 -19.48 26.25 -5.71
N ARG A 157 -19.74 27.56 -5.59
CA ARG A 157 -19.37 28.51 -6.64
C ARG A 157 -17.85 28.60 -6.77
N VAL A 158 -17.33 28.62 -8.00
CA VAL A 158 -15.88 28.69 -8.27
C VAL A 158 -15.20 29.85 -7.52
N SER A 159 -15.85 31.02 -7.48
CA SER A 159 -15.32 32.22 -6.79
C SER A 159 -15.19 32.07 -5.27
N SER A 160 -15.82 31.07 -4.67
CA SER A 160 -15.78 30.81 -3.22
C SER A 160 -14.69 29.81 -2.84
N VAL A 161 -14.03 29.20 -3.83
CA VAL A 161 -12.96 28.23 -3.64
C VAL A 161 -11.62 28.96 -3.53
N GLU A 162 -10.60 28.37 -2.90
CA GLU A 162 -9.25 28.94 -2.88
C GLU A 162 -8.67 29.15 -4.29
N GLU A 163 -7.93 30.24 -4.51
CA GLU A 163 -7.43 30.69 -5.82
C GLU A 163 -6.67 29.60 -6.60
N GLN A 164 -5.83 28.82 -5.89
CA GLN A 164 -5.08 27.69 -6.44
C GLN A 164 -5.93 26.57 -7.07
N PHE A 165 -7.24 26.53 -6.81
CA PHE A 165 -8.17 25.53 -7.36
C PHE A 165 -9.08 26.11 -8.45
N GLN A 166 -8.94 27.39 -8.78
CA GLN A 166 -9.74 28.10 -9.78
C GLN A 166 -9.09 28.13 -11.18
N GLU A 167 -7.88 27.55 -11.35
CA GLU A 167 -7.11 27.68 -12.59
C GLU A 167 -7.37 26.55 -13.61
N ALA A 168 -7.67 25.34 -13.15
CA ALA A 168 -7.75 24.16 -14.02
C ALA A 168 -8.92 23.27 -13.66
N PHE A 169 -9.76 22.95 -14.65
CA PHE A 169 -11.01 22.23 -14.45
C PHE A 169 -11.14 20.97 -15.28
N VAL A 170 -12.04 20.09 -14.86
CA VAL A 170 -12.48 18.90 -15.60
C VAL A 170 -13.99 18.72 -15.49
N SER A 171 -14.59 18.08 -16.48
CA SER A 171 -16.00 17.65 -16.44
C SER A 171 -16.13 16.19 -16.87
N ILE A 172 -17.21 15.54 -16.47
CA ILE A 172 -17.51 14.18 -16.88
C ILE A 172 -17.90 14.16 -18.35
N ASN A 173 -17.31 13.23 -19.10
CA ASN A 173 -17.67 13.00 -20.49
C ASN A 173 -19.03 12.29 -20.59
N HIS A 174 -20.07 13.04 -20.93
CA HIS A 174 -21.44 12.53 -21.11
C HIS A 174 -21.58 11.48 -22.23
N LEU A 175 -20.57 11.33 -23.09
CA LEU A 175 -20.56 10.29 -24.14
C LEU A 175 -20.31 8.89 -23.59
N LEU A 176 -19.78 8.79 -22.35
CA LEU A 176 -19.60 7.51 -21.68
C LEU A 176 -20.88 7.15 -20.91
N PRO A 177 -21.43 5.93 -21.10
CA PRO A 177 -22.54 5.45 -20.31
C PRO A 177 -22.21 5.48 -18.81
N ASP A 178 -23.12 6.00 -17.98
CA ASP A 178 -22.90 6.16 -16.53
C ASP A 178 -22.46 4.83 -15.86
N ASP A 179 -22.99 3.69 -16.32
CA ASP A 179 -22.71 2.34 -15.80
C ASP A 179 -21.29 1.84 -16.11
N LYS A 180 -20.63 2.42 -17.11
CA LYS A 180 -19.25 2.10 -17.49
C LYS A 180 -18.21 2.90 -16.73
N VAL A 181 -18.62 3.94 -16.00
CA VAL A 181 -17.69 4.77 -15.22
C VAL A 181 -17.34 4.07 -13.91
N THR A 182 -16.23 3.32 -13.93
CA THR A 182 -15.66 2.66 -12.74
C THR A 182 -14.54 3.48 -12.11
N ALA A 183 -13.92 4.37 -12.87
CA ALA A 183 -12.84 5.26 -12.44
C ALA A 183 -13.05 6.66 -13.01
N LEU A 184 -12.97 7.69 -12.16
CA LEU A 184 -13.21 9.07 -12.59
C LEU A 184 -12.17 9.58 -13.58
N HIS A 185 -10.89 9.24 -13.37
CA HIS A 185 -9.80 9.74 -14.22
C HIS A 185 -9.90 9.28 -15.68
N HIS A 186 -10.62 8.20 -15.98
CA HIS A 186 -10.90 7.76 -17.37
C HIS A 186 -12.14 8.39 -17.98
N ALA A 187 -13.01 8.98 -17.15
CA ALA A 187 -14.30 9.50 -17.56
C ALA A 187 -14.35 11.03 -17.63
N VAL A 188 -13.23 11.71 -17.41
CA VAL A 188 -13.16 13.17 -17.40
C VAL A 188 -12.42 13.72 -18.61
N TYR A 189 -12.77 14.94 -19.00
CA TYR A 189 -12.03 15.73 -19.98
C TYR A 189 -11.67 17.11 -19.41
N ALA A 190 -10.53 17.64 -19.84
CA ALA A 190 -10.02 18.93 -19.38
C ALA A 190 -10.84 20.11 -19.93
N ARG A 191 -11.00 21.15 -19.11
CA ARG A 191 -11.69 22.39 -19.45
C ARG A 191 -11.01 23.62 -18.86
N GLU A 192 -11.26 24.77 -19.48
CA GLU A 192 -10.79 26.08 -19.01
C GLU A 192 -11.66 26.67 -17.90
N GLY A 193 -12.92 26.23 -17.75
CA GLY A 193 -13.86 26.71 -16.74
C GLY A 193 -15.11 25.84 -16.67
N CYS A 194 -15.92 25.99 -15.62
CA CYS A 194 -17.20 25.27 -15.44
C CYS A 194 -18.38 26.05 -16.03
N ALA A 195 -19.29 25.37 -16.75
CA ALA A 195 -20.39 26.03 -17.47
C ALA A 195 -21.47 26.50 -16.50
N SER A 196 -21.70 25.71 -15.44
CA SER A 196 -22.54 26.08 -14.30
C SER A 196 -21.94 27.19 -13.44
N GLY A 197 -20.63 27.46 -13.55
CA GLY A 197 -19.89 28.31 -12.59
C GLY A 197 -19.72 27.68 -11.20
N HIS A 198 -19.98 26.38 -11.06
CA HIS A 198 -19.89 25.64 -9.80
C HIS A 198 -18.99 24.41 -9.92
N VAL A 199 -18.35 24.07 -8.80
CA VAL A 199 -17.52 22.88 -8.60
C VAL A 199 -18.20 21.93 -7.63
N VAL A 200 -17.79 20.67 -7.67
CA VAL A 200 -18.31 19.63 -6.78
C VAL A 200 -17.52 19.60 -5.48
N THR A 201 -18.23 19.63 -4.36
CA THR A 201 -17.68 19.26 -3.05
C THR A 201 -18.27 17.91 -2.64
N VAL A 202 -17.43 17.06 -2.07
CA VAL A 202 -17.85 15.71 -1.67
C VAL A 202 -17.55 15.48 -0.21
N LYS A 203 -18.55 14.98 0.51
CA LYS A 203 -18.40 14.52 1.88
C LYS A 203 -18.58 13.01 1.88
N CYS A 204 -17.48 12.27 1.86
CA CYS A 204 -17.53 10.82 1.93
C CYS A 204 -17.97 10.33 3.33
N THR A 205 -18.47 9.10 3.44
CA THR A 205 -18.82 8.50 4.75
C THR A 205 -17.60 8.52 5.66
N ALA A 206 -17.69 9.26 6.78
CA ALA A 206 -16.55 9.52 7.66
C ALA A 206 -15.96 8.21 8.20
N CYS A 207 -14.64 8.08 8.11
CA CYS A 207 -13.94 6.98 8.74
C CYS A 207 -12.51 7.27 9.18
N GLY A 208 -12.05 6.58 10.23
CA GLY A 208 -10.68 6.73 10.74
C GLY A 208 -10.45 8.04 11.50
N LEU A 209 -11.51 8.72 11.93
CA LEU A 209 -11.45 9.90 12.77
C LEU A 209 -11.24 9.50 14.23
N ARG A 210 -10.22 10.08 14.87
CA ARG A 210 -9.94 9.93 16.31
C ARG A 210 -10.15 11.26 17.03
N MET A 211 -10.60 11.21 18.28
CA MET A 211 -10.57 12.37 19.15
C MET A 211 -9.16 12.53 19.75
N GLY A 212 -8.48 13.63 19.41
CA GLY A 212 -7.15 13.99 19.94
C GLY A 212 -5.96 13.54 19.08
N TYR A 213 -4.89 14.34 19.09
CA TYR A 213 -3.64 14.07 18.42
C TYR A 213 -2.60 13.54 19.42
N SER A 214 -1.99 12.38 19.12
CA SER A 214 -0.82 11.89 19.85
C SER A 214 0.13 11.17 18.89
N SER A 215 1.43 11.40 19.08
CA SER A 215 2.53 10.80 18.34
C SER A 215 2.84 9.38 18.84
N ARG A 216 3.55 8.63 17.98
CA ARG A 216 3.89 7.20 18.09
C ARG A 216 4.24 6.74 19.52
N ILE A 217 3.60 5.66 19.94
CA ILE A 217 3.74 5.07 21.28
C ILE A 217 4.96 4.15 21.35
N VAL A 218 5.87 4.41 22.30
CA VAL A 218 6.78 3.43 22.93
C VAL A 218 6.67 3.67 24.44
N GLY A 219 6.24 2.68 25.23
CA GLY A 219 5.95 2.86 26.67
C GLY A 219 4.65 3.62 26.97
N GLY A 220 3.57 3.29 26.25
CA GLY A 220 2.33 4.07 26.21
C GLY A 220 1.56 4.23 27.53
N ASN A 221 0.57 5.13 27.50
CA ASN A 221 -0.34 5.42 28.60
C ASN A 221 -1.76 4.89 28.29
N THR A 222 -2.60 4.77 29.32
CA THR A 222 -4.02 4.40 29.17
C THR A 222 -4.72 5.36 28.20
N SER A 223 -5.48 4.79 27.26
CA SER A 223 -6.24 5.57 26.27
C SER A 223 -7.47 6.22 26.89
N THR A 224 -7.93 7.34 26.35
CA THR A 224 -9.22 7.93 26.73
C THR A 224 -10.38 7.32 25.92
N LEU A 225 -11.59 7.41 26.47
CA LEU A 225 -12.79 6.91 25.79
C LEU A 225 -12.92 7.54 24.40
N ALA A 226 -13.22 6.69 23.41
CA ALA A 226 -13.39 7.07 21.99
C ALA A 226 -12.16 7.73 21.32
N GLN A 227 -10.98 7.64 21.92
CA GLN A 227 -9.72 8.01 21.25
C GLN A 227 -9.41 7.07 20.08
N TRP A 228 -9.73 5.77 20.22
CA TRP A 228 -9.59 4.76 19.16
C TRP A 228 -10.92 4.06 18.95
N PRO A 229 -11.91 4.72 18.32
CA PRO A 229 -13.30 4.27 18.32
C PRO A 229 -13.53 2.97 17.54
N TRP A 230 -12.56 2.57 16.71
CA TRP A 230 -12.58 1.30 16.00
C TRP A 230 -11.98 0.13 16.78
N GLN A 231 -11.30 0.38 17.90
CA GLN A 231 -10.70 -0.69 18.68
C GLN A 231 -11.78 -1.63 19.22
N VAL A 232 -11.59 -2.94 19.04
CA VAL A 232 -12.46 -3.94 19.63
C VAL A 232 -11.68 -4.96 20.44
N SER A 233 -12.38 -5.57 21.39
CA SER A 233 -11.94 -6.75 22.12
C SER A 233 -12.71 -7.96 21.60
N LEU A 234 -11.98 -8.93 21.05
CA LEU A 234 -12.53 -10.20 20.61
C LEU A 234 -12.44 -11.18 21.77
N GLN A 235 -13.58 -11.69 22.20
CA GLN A 235 -13.69 -12.60 23.33
C GLN A 235 -14.09 -13.99 22.86
N PHE A 236 -13.35 -15.00 23.31
CA PHE A 236 -13.69 -16.40 23.12
C PHE A 236 -14.14 -16.98 24.46
N GLN A 237 -15.36 -17.52 24.51
CA GLN A 237 -15.96 -18.07 25.74
C GLN A 237 -15.93 -17.08 26.94
N GLY A 238 -16.11 -15.79 26.66
CA GLY A 238 -16.13 -14.73 27.67
C GLY A 238 -14.77 -14.14 28.06
N TYR A 239 -13.66 -14.66 27.52
CA TYR A 239 -12.31 -14.16 27.80
C TYR A 239 -11.73 -13.42 26.61
N HIS A 240 -11.09 -12.27 26.84
CA HIS A 240 -10.37 -11.55 25.79
C HIS A 240 -9.23 -12.41 25.23
N LEU A 241 -9.23 -12.60 23.90
CA LEU A 241 -8.18 -13.33 23.20
C LEU A 241 -7.37 -12.44 22.28
N CYS A 242 -8.05 -11.60 21.50
CA CYS A 242 -7.42 -10.79 20.46
C CYS A 242 -8.05 -9.40 20.36
N GLY A 243 -7.29 -8.49 19.75
CA GLY A 243 -7.83 -7.22 19.25
C GLY A 243 -8.45 -7.37 17.86
N GLY A 244 -9.16 -6.33 17.45
CA GLY A 244 -9.59 -6.16 16.08
C GLY A 244 -9.87 -4.69 15.79
N SER A 245 -10.35 -4.41 14.60
CA SER A 245 -10.84 -3.08 14.24
C SER A 245 -12.20 -3.16 13.57
N VAL A 246 -13.15 -2.35 14.02
CA VAL A 246 -14.40 -2.14 13.30
C VAL A 246 -14.06 -1.56 11.94
N ILE A 247 -14.51 -2.24 10.90
CA ILE A 247 -14.33 -1.79 9.52
C ILE A 247 -15.64 -1.54 8.82
N ALA A 248 -16.81 -1.93 9.37
CA ALA A 248 -18.17 -1.67 8.87
C ALA A 248 -19.18 -1.83 10.01
N PRO A 249 -20.46 -1.41 9.85
CA PRO A 249 -21.48 -1.65 10.89
C PRO A 249 -21.59 -3.14 11.26
N LEU A 250 -21.36 -4.04 10.31
CA LEU A 250 -21.47 -5.49 10.50
C LEU A 250 -20.11 -6.22 10.46
N TRP A 251 -19.00 -5.52 10.30
CA TRP A 251 -17.71 -6.16 10.03
C TRP A 251 -16.58 -5.65 10.91
N VAL A 252 -15.81 -6.60 11.43
CA VAL A 252 -14.56 -6.39 12.14
C VAL A 252 -13.44 -7.11 11.41
N VAL A 253 -12.30 -6.44 11.26
CA VAL A 253 -11.04 -7.07 10.79
C VAL A 253 -10.19 -7.48 11.99
N THR A 254 -9.55 -8.63 11.87
CA THR A 254 -8.59 -9.17 12.85
C THR A 254 -7.54 -10.02 12.14
N ALA A 255 -6.66 -10.66 12.90
CA ALA A 255 -5.67 -11.58 12.37
C ALA A 255 -6.26 -12.99 12.18
N ALA A 256 -5.77 -13.72 11.17
CA ALA A 256 -6.21 -15.09 10.92
C ALA A 256 -5.80 -16.03 12.06
N HIS A 257 -4.62 -15.83 12.65
CA HIS A 257 -4.14 -16.66 13.75
C HIS A 257 -5.05 -16.61 14.99
N CYS A 258 -5.82 -15.54 15.17
CA CYS A 258 -6.78 -15.42 16.28
C CYS A 258 -7.95 -16.41 16.15
N VAL A 259 -8.36 -16.72 14.91
CA VAL A 259 -9.61 -17.44 14.62
C VAL A 259 -9.41 -18.76 13.89
N TYR A 260 -8.21 -19.03 13.36
CA TYR A 260 -7.92 -20.21 12.51
C TYR A 260 -8.29 -21.53 13.20
N ASP A 261 -7.80 -21.76 14.42
CA ASP A 261 -8.12 -22.95 15.21
C ASP A 261 -9.42 -22.79 16.03
N LEU A 262 -10.01 -21.60 16.04
CA LEU A 262 -11.18 -21.21 16.83
C LEU A 262 -12.32 -20.72 15.91
N TYR A 263 -12.62 -21.46 14.86
CA TYR A 263 -13.46 -20.99 13.75
C TYR A 263 -14.97 -20.96 14.04
N LEU A 264 -15.43 -21.43 15.20
CA LEU A 264 -16.86 -21.55 15.53
C LEU A 264 -17.44 -20.22 16.04
N PRO A 265 -18.32 -19.52 15.28
CA PRO A 265 -18.79 -18.17 15.64
C PRO A 265 -19.55 -18.11 16.98
N LYS A 266 -20.27 -19.17 17.34
CA LYS A 266 -21.10 -19.26 18.57
C LYS A 266 -20.33 -19.04 19.88
N PHE A 267 -19.01 -19.23 19.87
CA PHE A 267 -18.17 -19.05 21.05
C PHE A 267 -17.52 -17.67 21.09
N TRP A 268 -17.71 -16.86 20.06
CA TRP A 268 -17.15 -15.53 19.96
C TRP A 268 -18.17 -14.46 20.33
N SER A 269 -17.68 -13.47 21.06
CA SER A 269 -18.38 -12.22 21.30
C SER A 269 -17.43 -11.05 21.12
N ILE A 270 -17.96 -9.92 20.65
CA ILE A 270 -17.17 -8.72 20.34
C ILE A 270 -17.61 -7.60 21.28
N GLN A 271 -16.64 -6.97 21.93
CA GLN A 271 -16.84 -5.78 22.74
C GLN A 271 -16.27 -4.55 22.04
N VAL A 272 -17.06 -3.47 21.99
CA VAL A 272 -16.74 -2.22 21.31
C VAL A 272 -17.00 -1.02 22.23
N GLY A 273 -16.41 0.13 21.92
CA GLY A 273 -16.74 1.39 22.61
C GLY A 273 -16.28 1.51 24.05
N LEU A 274 -15.32 0.68 24.49
CA LEU A 274 -14.80 0.64 25.86
C LEU A 274 -13.28 0.76 25.91
N VAL A 275 -12.76 1.27 27.04
CA VAL A 275 -11.32 1.37 27.32
C VAL A 275 -10.88 0.30 28.31
N SER A 276 -11.74 -0.03 29.29
CA SER A 276 -11.50 -1.04 30.30
C SER A 276 -12.49 -2.19 30.13
N LEU A 277 -12.00 -3.42 30.13
CA LEU A 277 -12.84 -4.62 30.10
C LEU A 277 -13.56 -4.87 31.42
N LEU A 278 -13.15 -4.21 32.51
CA LEU A 278 -13.86 -4.25 33.79
C LEU A 278 -15.18 -3.46 33.73
N ASP A 279 -15.23 -2.45 32.85
CA ASP A 279 -16.40 -1.59 32.66
C ASP A 279 -17.37 -2.18 31.62
N SER A 280 -17.11 -3.40 31.14
CA SER A 280 -17.84 -4.06 30.06
C SER A 280 -19.34 -4.14 30.39
N PRO A 281 -20.20 -3.32 29.76
CA PRO A 281 -21.63 -3.46 29.92
C PRO A 281 -22.09 -4.69 29.14
N ALA A 282 -23.11 -5.38 29.66
CA ALA A 282 -23.91 -6.28 28.83
C ALA A 282 -24.83 -5.42 27.95
N PRO A 283 -24.97 -5.71 26.63
CA PRO A 283 -24.61 -6.96 25.95
C PRO A 283 -23.43 -6.85 24.98
N SER A 284 -22.64 -7.92 24.88
CA SER A 284 -21.64 -8.11 23.84
C SER A 284 -22.28 -8.39 22.48
N HIS A 285 -21.59 -8.02 21.40
CA HIS A 285 -22.07 -8.31 20.04
C HIS A 285 -21.76 -9.75 19.65
N LEU A 286 -22.77 -10.48 19.18
CA LEU A 286 -22.63 -11.86 18.70
C LEU A 286 -22.03 -11.90 17.29
N VAL A 287 -21.37 -13.01 16.98
CA VAL A 287 -20.72 -13.25 15.67
C VAL A 287 -21.56 -14.21 14.83
N GLU A 288 -21.90 -13.79 13.61
CA GLU A 288 -22.63 -14.60 12.63
C GLU A 288 -21.68 -15.49 11.83
N LYS A 289 -20.56 -14.92 11.36
CA LYS A 289 -19.63 -15.59 10.44
C LYS A 289 -18.19 -15.17 10.68
N ILE A 290 -17.27 -16.11 10.49
CA ILE A 290 -15.82 -15.86 10.50
C ILE A 290 -15.27 -16.26 9.13
N VAL A 291 -14.45 -15.39 8.54
CA VAL A 291 -13.78 -15.60 7.25
C VAL A 291 -12.31 -15.24 7.41
N TYR A 292 -11.43 -16.22 7.51
CA TYR A 292 -10.00 -16.00 7.43
C TYR A 292 -9.51 -16.20 5.98
N HIS A 293 -8.39 -15.55 5.64
CA HIS A 293 -7.83 -15.63 4.29
C HIS A 293 -7.50 -17.08 3.89
N SER A 294 -7.96 -17.55 2.72
CA SER A 294 -7.80 -18.95 2.29
C SER A 294 -6.35 -19.43 2.21
N LYS A 295 -5.45 -18.54 1.79
CA LYS A 295 -3.99 -18.76 1.72
C LYS A 295 -3.24 -18.51 3.04
N TYR A 296 -3.92 -18.45 4.19
CA TYR A 296 -3.26 -18.28 5.48
C TYR A 296 -2.33 -19.47 5.79
N LYS A 297 -1.09 -19.17 6.20
CA LYS A 297 -0.07 -20.18 6.51
C LYS A 297 0.34 -20.09 7.99
N PRO A 298 -0.20 -20.93 8.90
CA PRO A 298 0.00 -20.78 10.34
C PRO A 298 1.48 -20.80 10.76
N LYS A 299 2.30 -21.65 10.13
CA LYS A 299 3.74 -21.76 10.44
C LYS A 299 4.57 -20.53 10.06
N ARG A 300 4.11 -19.72 9.10
CA ARG A 300 4.87 -18.56 8.57
C ARG A 300 4.15 -17.23 8.80
N LEU A 301 2.96 -17.25 9.42
CA LEU A 301 2.05 -16.11 9.56
C LEU A 301 1.82 -15.36 8.23
N GLY A 302 1.87 -16.08 7.11
CA GLY A 302 1.60 -15.51 5.80
C GLY A 302 0.10 -15.29 5.62
N ASN A 303 -0.31 -14.14 5.09
CA ASN A 303 -1.71 -13.74 4.90
C ASN A 303 -2.53 -13.79 6.20
N ASP A 304 -1.95 -13.26 7.29
CA ASP A 304 -2.52 -13.28 8.63
C ASP A 304 -3.64 -12.23 8.80
N ILE A 305 -4.76 -12.45 8.12
CA ILE A 305 -5.92 -11.55 8.12
C ILE A 305 -7.23 -12.33 8.08
N ALA A 306 -8.20 -11.87 8.86
CA ALA A 306 -9.55 -12.41 8.94
C ALA A 306 -10.61 -11.32 9.15
N LEU A 307 -11.84 -11.66 8.77
CA LEU A 307 -13.04 -10.87 8.92
C LEU A 307 -14.04 -11.61 9.81
N MET A 308 -14.64 -10.89 10.75
CA MET A 308 -15.73 -11.39 11.59
C MET A 308 -16.98 -10.55 11.28
N LYS A 309 -18.06 -11.23 10.88
CA LYS A 309 -19.37 -10.63 10.64
C LYS A 309 -20.19 -10.68 11.92
N LEU A 310 -20.72 -9.55 12.36
CA LEU A 310 -21.60 -9.43 13.52
C LEU A 310 -23.02 -9.86 13.17
N ALA A 311 -23.75 -10.41 14.14
CA ALA A 311 -25.16 -10.81 13.98
C ALA A 311 -26.13 -9.61 13.92
N GLY A 312 -25.70 -8.44 14.39
CA GLY A 312 -26.48 -7.19 14.32
C GLY A 312 -25.55 -5.99 14.10
N PRO A 313 -26.03 -4.92 13.45
CA PRO A 313 -25.21 -3.78 13.08
C PRO A 313 -24.84 -2.93 14.30
N LEU A 314 -23.61 -2.43 14.32
CA LEU A 314 -23.16 -1.39 15.22
C LEU A 314 -23.80 -0.06 14.85
N THR A 315 -24.28 0.67 15.86
CA THR A 315 -24.76 2.04 15.70
C THR A 315 -23.59 3.01 15.76
N PHE A 316 -23.44 3.81 14.72
CA PHE A 316 -22.42 4.85 14.68
C PHE A 316 -23.02 6.22 14.99
N ASP A 317 -23.11 6.60 16.26
CA ASP A 317 -23.60 7.94 16.61
C ASP A 317 -22.45 8.95 16.61
N GLY A 318 -22.56 9.97 15.76
CA GLY A 318 -21.52 10.97 15.50
C GLY A 318 -21.62 12.21 16.38
N THR A 319 -22.56 12.26 17.34
CA THR A 319 -22.95 13.53 17.98
C THR A 319 -23.16 13.53 19.50
N SER A 320 -22.88 12.46 20.24
CA SER A 320 -23.12 12.46 21.68
C SER A 320 -21.95 11.87 22.46
N GLY A 321 -21.39 12.67 23.38
CA GLY A 321 -20.57 12.13 24.45
C GLY A 321 -21.48 11.30 25.37
N LEU A 322 -21.09 10.03 25.60
CA LEU A 322 -21.71 8.98 26.45
C LEU A 322 -22.61 7.95 25.70
N PRO A 323 -22.71 6.72 26.25
CA PRO A 323 -21.93 5.53 25.92
C PRO A 323 -22.65 4.68 24.86
N GLY A 324 -22.26 4.87 23.61
CA GLY A 324 -22.72 4.08 22.46
C GLY A 324 -21.78 4.32 21.29
N GLY A 325 -20.49 4.36 21.60
CA GLY A 325 -19.46 4.85 20.70
C GLY A 325 -19.08 3.79 19.70
N SER A 326 -19.45 4.00 18.45
CA SER A 326 -18.66 3.51 17.34
C SER A 326 -18.67 4.60 16.27
N VAL A 327 -17.51 4.88 15.68
CA VAL A 327 -17.40 5.78 14.52
C VAL A 327 -17.18 4.88 13.33
N ALA A 328 -17.94 5.12 12.25
CA ALA A 328 -17.90 4.31 11.05
C ALA A 328 -16.45 4.17 10.54
N LEU A 329 -16.04 2.95 10.24
CA LEU A 329 -15.10 2.66 9.17
C LEU A 329 -15.86 1.82 8.14
N ARG A 330 -15.40 1.90 6.87
CA ARG A 330 -15.99 1.34 5.63
C ARG A 330 -17.36 0.66 5.79
N SER A 331 -18.45 1.31 5.39
CA SER A 331 -19.63 0.57 4.91
C SER A 331 -19.23 -0.39 3.77
N PHE A 332 -18.81 -1.60 4.10
CA PHE A 332 -18.81 -2.70 3.15
C PHE A 332 -20.27 -2.90 2.77
N SER A 333 -20.68 -2.19 1.72
CA SER A 333 -21.80 -2.56 0.89
C SER A 333 -21.68 -4.06 0.63
N GLU A 334 -22.80 -4.76 0.67
CA GLU A 334 -22.98 -6.19 0.44
C GLU A 334 -22.55 -6.66 -0.96
N ASN A 335 -21.57 -6.01 -1.57
CA ASN A 335 -20.96 -6.42 -2.81
C ASN A 335 -19.89 -7.48 -2.49
N TRP A 336 -20.20 -8.69 -2.97
CA TRP A 336 -19.43 -9.94 -2.99
C TRP A 336 -17.93 -9.84 -3.33
N LEU A 337 -17.46 -8.71 -3.89
CA LEU A 337 -16.12 -8.53 -4.46
C LEU A 337 -14.96 -8.62 -3.45
N LEU A 338 -15.15 -8.24 -2.17
CA LEU A 338 -14.10 -8.41 -1.17
C LEU A 338 -14.10 -9.79 -0.51
N VAL A 339 -15.24 -10.50 -0.48
CA VAL A 339 -15.24 -11.90 -0.04
C VAL A 339 -14.51 -12.76 -1.07
N GLU A 340 -14.66 -12.48 -2.35
CA GLU A 340 -13.90 -13.17 -3.42
C GLU A 340 -12.40 -12.82 -3.41
N ALA A 341 -12.00 -11.64 -2.91
CA ALA A 341 -10.58 -11.33 -2.73
C ALA A 341 -9.93 -12.05 -1.53
N PHE A 342 -10.74 -12.56 -0.58
CA PHE A 342 -10.29 -13.27 0.63
C PHE A 342 -10.42 -14.80 0.55
N LEU A 343 -11.36 -15.31 -0.27
CA LEU A 343 -11.50 -16.73 -0.64
C LEU A 343 -10.45 -17.12 -1.69
#